data_AF-A0A9E5MJ21-F1
#
_entry.id   AF-A0A9E5MJ21-F1
#
_cell.length_a   1.000
_cell.length_b   1.000
_cell.length_c   1.000
_cell.angle_alpha   90.00
_cell.angle_beta   90.00
_cell.angle_gamma   90.00
#
_symmetry.space_group_name_H-M   'P 1'
#
loop_
_entity.id
_entity.type
_entity.pdbx_description
1 polymer ?
#
loop_
_entity_poly.entity_id
_entity_poly.type
_entity_poly.pdbx_seq_one_letter_code
_entity_poly.pdbx_strand_id
1 'polypeptide(L)'
;MSTTARPLPHHDVLTAVASSLGSTLGDVTALQVEPTGQGFTHGYRVSLTDAGGKAADHTVFVETSPPDTTRPGVLTLTQPGTGDRVDVWVYPADPALPALRTAVYAEAAGVVLGRLGLPVDDLKVSLAAYRPGKRAVVRVDTSGTAYFLKVVRPSTAEPLQRKHTQWRQHGVPVPSALGWSEEGLVALEALAGAELISVLDRATDPRALLDELERLVVQIASVPSEAPARSSLVRRLDWYEERLLDQLPDHDSRIERTSRAIAARYRAGGEPPPSRTVHGDLHLAQLLVDPSEPSRITGVLDIDTSGWGDPADDAAALYAHLIATVVHDGGSAATVRARRSSVLADGWRRRWFGSREPGFADRAHAIAGTQLLGHALARSAAGSEDAQLLLERAERIVTADERPLTTSTW
;
A
#
# COMPACT_ATOMS: atom_id res chain seq x y z
N MET A 1 35.61 -9.67 7.14
CA MET A 1 35.43 -8.29 7.66
C MET A 1 34.19 -8.33 8.53
N SER A 2 34.34 -7.99 9.81
CA SER A 2 33.23 -8.01 10.77
C SER A 2 32.21 -6.96 10.36
N THR A 3 31.04 -7.39 9.90
CA THR A 3 29.88 -6.52 9.73
C THR A 3 29.49 -6.05 11.13
N THR A 4 30.01 -4.90 11.55
CA THR A 4 29.52 -4.22 12.74
C THR A 4 28.04 -3.96 12.52
N ALA A 5 27.19 -4.71 13.22
CA ALA A 5 25.76 -4.52 13.18
C ALA A 5 25.48 -3.05 13.46
N ARG A 6 24.86 -2.38 12.49
CA ARG A 6 24.51 -0.97 12.61
C ARG A 6 23.63 -0.82 13.86
N PRO A 7 23.92 0.11 14.78
CA PRO A 7 23.18 0.23 16.03
C PRO A 7 21.69 0.47 15.73
N LEU A 8 20.82 -0.18 16.50
CA LEU A 8 19.38 -0.08 16.34
C LEU A 8 18.95 1.38 16.59
N PRO A 9 18.33 2.06 15.62
CA PRO A 9 17.95 3.46 15.77
C PRO A 9 16.95 3.64 16.91
N HIS A 10 16.99 4.80 17.57
CA HIS A 10 16.05 5.23 18.62
C HIS A 10 16.11 4.43 19.93
N HIS A 11 17.16 3.63 20.17
CA HIS A 11 17.30 2.85 21.41
C HIS A 11 17.23 3.72 22.69
N ASP A 12 17.89 4.89 22.69
CA ASP A 12 17.87 5.80 23.84
C ASP A 12 16.47 6.41 24.07
N VAL A 13 15.75 6.70 22.99
CA VAL A 13 14.35 7.17 23.03
C VAL A 13 13.46 6.09 23.66
N LEU A 14 13.60 4.84 23.22
CA LEU A 14 12.86 3.70 23.78
C LEU A 14 13.20 3.47 25.27
N THR A 15 14.46 3.67 25.65
CA THR A 15 14.91 3.57 27.05
C THR A 15 14.28 4.66 27.92
N ALA A 16 14.20 5.89 27.41
CA ALA A 16 13.52 6.99 28.08
C ALA A 16 12.02 6.72 28.24
N VAL A 17 11.38 6.16 27.21
CA VAL A 17 9.97 5.75 27.25
C VAL A 17 9.74 4.69 28.32
N ALA A 18 10.56 3.62 28.35
CA ALA A 18 10.48 2.58 29.38
C ALA A 18 10.60 3.18 30.79
N SER A 19 11.59 4.06 30.99
CA SER A 19 11.82 4.75 32.26
C SER A 19 10.62 5.60 32.69
N SER A 20 9.98 6.30 31.74
CA SER A 20 8.77 7.09 32.02
C SER A 20 7.56 6.24 32.44
N LEU A 21 7.55 4.96 32.05
CA LEU A 21 6.55 3.98 32.44
C LEU A 21 6.95 3.20 33.71
N GLY A 22 8.02 3.60 34.40
CA GLY A 22 8.53 2.89 35.58
C GLY A 22 8.99 1.46 35.27
N SER A 23 9.40 1.20 34.03
CA SER A 23 9.80 -0.11 33.53
C SER A 23 11.23 -0.10 33.01
N THR A 24 11.88 -1.25 32.94
CA THR A 24 13.17 -1.43 32.26
C THR A 24 12.97 -1.94 30.84
N LEU A 25 13.76 -1.43 29.91
CA LEU A 25 13.76 -1.87 28.51
C LEU A 25 14.53 -3.19 28.39
N GLY A 26 13.85 -4.22 27.88
CA GLY A 26 14.44 -5.51 27.50
C GLY A 26 14.70 -5.57 26.00
N ASP A 27 14.33 -6.68 25.38
CA ASP A 27 14.56 -6.92 23.95
C ASP A 27 13.81 -5.90 23.07
N VAL A 28 14.50 -5.46 21.99
CA VAL A 28 13.96 -4.54 20.99
C VAL A 28 14.09 -5.15 19.61
N THR A 29 12.97 -5.23 18.89
CA THR A 29 12.92 -5.68 17.50
C THR A 29 12.29 -4.61 16.62
N ALA A 30 12.99 -4.17 15.58
CA ALA A 30 12.41 -3.30 14.57
C ALA A 30 11.33 -4.05 13.77
N LEU A 31 10.15 -3.44 13.62
CA LEU A 31 9.01 -4.05 12.93
C LEU A 31 8.77 -3.44 11.55
N GLN A 32 8.74 -2.11 11.47
CA GLN A 32 8.40 -1.40 10.24
C GLN A 32 8.94 0.02 10.24
N VAL A 33 9.11 0.58 9.04
CA VAL A 33 9.43 1.99 8.83
C VAL A 33 8.47 2.53 7.78
N GLU A 34 7.79 3.63 8.11
CA GLU A 34 6.84 4.29 7.23
C GLU A 34 7.27 5.73 6.94
N PRO A 35 7.44 6.14 5.68
CA PRO A 35 7.74 7.53 5.36
C PRO A 35 6.54 8.43 5.67
N THR A 36 6.81 9.57 6.30
CA THR A 36 5.85 10.65 6.55
C THR A 36 6.15 11.83 5.61
N GLY A 37 5.44 12.95 5.77
CA GLY A 37 5.62 14.12 4.89
C GLY A 37 7.02 14.75 4.98
N GLN A 38 7.66 14.70 6.16
CA GLN A 38 8.95 15.35 6.42
C GLN A 38 9.96 14.42 7.12
N GLY A 39 9.59 13.17 7.42
CA GLY A 39 10.44 12.23 8.14
C GLY A 39 9.95 10.79 8.05
N PHE A 40 10.08 10.04 9.15
CA PHE A 40 9.69 8.64 9.23
C PHE A 40 8.98 8.32 10.54
N THR A 41 8.09 7.34 10.49
CA THR A 41 7.59 6.64 11.67
C THR A 41 8.24 5.26 11.73
N HIS A 42 9.00 5.01 12.79
CA HIS A 42 9.65 3.74 13.07
C HIS A 42 8.82 2.96 14.10
N GLY A 43 8.50 1.71 13.80
CA GLY A 43 7.78 0.80 14.69
C GLY A 43 8.71 -0.24 15.31
N TYR A 44 8.58 -0.46 16.61
CA TYR A 44 9.37 -1.39 17.40
C TYR A 44 8.48 -2.29 18.23
N ARG A 45 8.82 -3.58 18.33
CA ARG A 45 8.40 -4.43 19.44
C ARG A 45 9.43 -4.27 20.55
N VAL A 46 8.98 -3.89 21.74
CA VAL A 46 9.82 -3.74 22.93
C VAL A 46 9.26 -4.61 24.04
N SER A 47 10.12 -5.31 24.75
CA SER A 47 9.75 -5.99 25.99
C SER A 47 10.03 -5.05 27.15
N LEU A 48 9.01 -4.76 27.97
CA LEU A 48 9.13 -3.89 29.14
C LEU A 48 8.94 -4.72 30.40
N THR A 49 9.85 -4.61 31.36
CA THR A 49 9.74 -5.27 32.66
C THR A 49 9.40 -4.25 33.73
N ASP A 50 8.27 -4.43 34.41
CA ASP A 50 7.86 -3.53 35.49
C ASP A 50 8.71 -3.72 36.76
N ALA A 51 8.52 -2.85 37.75
CA ALA A 51 9.21 -2.93 39.05
C ALA A 51 8.94 -4.25 39.82
N GLY A 52 7.85 -4.97 39.49
CA GLY A 52 7.51 -6.28 40.04
C GLY A 52 8.16 -7.45 39.30
N GLY A 53 8.97 -7.18 38.26
CA GLY A 53 9.63 -8.20 37.44
C GLY A 53 8.73 -8.82 36.38
N LYS A 54 7.51 -8.30 36.16
CA LYS A 54 6.61 -8.81 35.13
C LYS A 54 6.98 -8.18 33.78
N ALA A 55 7.33 -9.03 32.82
CA ALA A 55 7.60 -8.62 31.45
C ALA A 55 6.33 -8.62 30.59
N ALA A 56 6.18 -7.61 29.73
CA ALA A 56 5.15 -7.56 28.71
C ALA A 56 5.69 -6.93 27.41
N ASP A 57 5.22 -7.44 26.27
CA ASP A 57 5.57 -6.90 24.97
C ASP A 57 4.64 -5.75 24.58
N HIS A 58 5.24 -4.67 24.09
CA HIS A 58 4.55 -3.50 23.58
C HIS A 58 5.01 -3.19 22.15
N THR A 59 4.11 -2.62 21.35
CA THR A 59 4.48 -2.02 20.07
C THR A 59 4.55 -0.51 20.23
N VAL A 60 5.72 0.06 19.98
CA VAL A 60 6.02 1.48 20.17
C VAL A 60 6.40 2.10 18.83
N PHE A 61 5.91 3.31 18.57
CA PHE A 61 6.22 4.07 17.37
C PHE A 61 6.96 5.35 17.71
N VAL A 62 7.99 5.67 16.92
CA VAL A 62 8.79 6.90 17.02
C VAL A 62 8.69 7.66 15.69
N GLU A 63 8.12 8.87 15.70
CA GLU A 63 8.03 9.78 14.56
C GLU A 63 9.14 10.84 14.64
N THR A 64 10.01 10.89 13.62
CA THR A 64 11.24 11.70 13.63
C THR A 64 11.06 13.16 13.22
N SER A 65 9.87 13.52 12.72
CA SER A 65 9.58 14.89 12.28
C SER A 65 8.14 15.25 12.63
N PRO A 66 7.81 15.27 13.94
CA PRO A 66 6.45 15.48 14.40
C PRO A 66 6.00 16.92 14.19
N PRO A 67 4.69 17.16 14.04
CA PRO A 67 4.13 18.51 13.97
C PRO A 67 4.42 19.30 15.25
N ASP A 68 4.41 20.63 15.16
CA ASP A 68 4.62 21.53 16.33
C ASP A 68 3.49 21.52 17.35
N THR A 69 2.42 20.77 17.09
CA THR A 69 1.25 20.65 17.96
C THR A 69 1.37 19.45 18.89
N THR A 70 1.07 19.64 20.17
CA THR A 70 0.92 18.53 21.11
C THR A 70 -0.30 17.68 20.75
N ARG A 71 -0.18 16.36 20.92
CA ARG A 71 -1.23 15.38 20.59
C ARG A 71 -1.52 14.52 21.81
N PRO A 72 -2.80 14.25 22.15
CA PRO A 72 -3.14 13.38 23.27
C PRO A 72 -2.51 11.98 23.14
N GLY A 73 -1.95 11.46 24.22
CA GLY A 73 -1.36 10.11 24.25
C GLY A 73 0.01 9.98 23.57
N VAL A 74 0.62 11.11 23.20
CA VAL A 74 1.96 11.16 22.58
C VAL A 74 2.96 11.74 23.58
N LEU A 75 4.11 11.09 23.70
CA LEU A 75 5.26 11.59 24.44
C LEU A 75 6.25 12.23 23.46
N THR A 76 6.48 13.53 23.62
CA THR A 76 7.46 14.27 22.83
C THR A 76 8.80 14.28 23.56
N LEU A 77 9.85 13.80 22.88
CA LEU A 77 11.21 13.71 23.42
C LEU A 77 12.20 14.41 22.49
N THR A 78 13.39 14.72 23.01
CA THR A 78 14.53 15.15 22.22
C THR A 78 15.46 13.96 22.02
N GLN A 79 15.77 13.64 20.77
CA GLN A 79 16.68 12.56 20.44
C GLN A 79 18.11 12.91 20.92
N PRO A 80 18.71 12.08 21.79
CA PRO A 80 20.09 12.29 22.22
C PRO A 80 21.04 12.24 21.01
N GLY A 81 22.02 13.15 20.99
CA GLY A 81 23.03 13.25 19.93
C GLY A 81 22.67 14.20 18.79
N THR A 82 21.43 14.17 18.28
CA THR A 82 21.01 15.10 17.20
C THR A 82 20.30 16.34 17.71
N GLY A 83 19.60 16.24 18.86
CA GLY A 83 18.78 17.33 19.38
C GLY A 83 17.42 17.46 18.69
N ASP A 84 17.10 16.56 17.76
CA ASP A 84 15.83 16.60 17.03
C ASP A 84 14.66 16.19 17.93
N ARG A 85 13.49 16.79 17.68
CA ARG A 85 12.26 16.43 18.38
C ARG A 85 11.65 15.17 17.77
N VAL A 86 11.27 14.22 18.60
CA VAL A 86 10.57 13.00 18.19
C VAL A 86 9.29 12.83 19.00
N ASP A 87 8.24 12.31 18.35
CA ASP A 87 6.99 11.94 19.03
C ASP A 87 6.89 10.43 19.15
N VAL A 88 6.48 9.98 20.33
CA VAL A 88 6.36 8.55 20.65
C VAL A 88 4.96 8.21 21.10
N TRP A 89 4.40 7.12 20.57
CA TRP A 89 3.14 6.55 21.07
C TRP A 89 3.21 5.02 21.13
N VAL A 90 2.35 4.45 21.97
CA VAL A 90 2.22 3.00 22.14
C VAL A 90 0.95 2.55 21.43
N TYR A 91 1.04 1.50 20.61
CA TYR A 91 -0.12 0.86 19.99
C TYR A 91 -1.13 0.40 21.06
N PRO A 92 -2.46 0.56 20.86
CA PRO A 92 -3.14 1.11 19.68
C PRO A 92 -3.47 2.62 19.77
N ALA A 93 -2.77 3.40 20.60
CA ALA A 93 -3.03 4.82 20.82
C ALA A 93 -2.41 5.71 19.73
N ASP A 94 -2.69 5.41 18.46
CA ASP A 94 -2.18 6.21 17.33
C ASP A 94 -2.88 7.58 17.29
N PRO A 95 -2.14 8.70 17.40
CA PRO A 95 -2.72 10.02 17.52
C PRO A 95 -3.42 10.50 16.24
N ALA A 96 -3.12 9.91 15.08
CA ALA A 96 -3.80 10.24 13.83
C ALA A 96 -5.04 9.37 13.59
N LEU A 97 -5.22 8.28 14.37
CA LEU A 97 -6.24 7.26 14.19
C LEU A 97 -6.99 7.00 15.52
N PRO A 98 -7.75 7.96 16.05
CA PRO A 98 -8.37 7.85 17.37
C PRO A 98 -9.34 6.66 17.50
N ALA A 99 -10.03 6.27 16.42
CA ALA A 99 -10.89 5.09 16.41
C ALA A 99 -10.13 3.73 16.41
N LEU A 100 -8.79 3.70 16.30
CA LEU A 100 -8.01 2.46 16.25
C LEU A 100 -8.23 1.61 17.50
N ARG A 101 -8.17 2.24 18.68
CA ARG A 101 -8.42 1.56 19.96
C ARG A 101 -9.78 0.87 19.99
N THR A 102 -10.82 1.54 19.47
CA THR A 102 -12.19 0.99 19.41
C THR A 102 -12.28 -0.19 18.44
N ALA A 103 -11.55 -0.15 17.32
CA ALA A 103 -11.63 -1.20 16.31
C ALA A 103 -10.92 -2.50 16.73
N VAL A 104 -9.80 -2.41 17.46
CA VAL A 104 -8.92 -3.57 17.72
C VAL A 104 -9.31 -4.41 18.95
N TYR A 105 -10.28 -3.96 19.75
CA TYR A 105 -10.80 -4.71 20.90
C TYR A 105 -12.22 -5.20 20.63
N ALA A 106 -12.46 -6.51 20.82
CA ALA A 106 -13.73 -7.16 20.46
C ALA A 106 -14.96 -6.53 21.13
N GLU A 107 -14.88 -6.21 22.43
CA GLU A 107 -15.99 -5.58 23.15
C GLU A 107 -16.35 -4.19 22.57
N ALA A 108 -15.34 -3.36 22.33
CA ALA A 108 -15.53 -2.02 21.78
C ALA A 108 -16.02 -2.05 20.32
N ALA A 109 -15.47 -2.96 19.51
CA ALA A 109 -15.92 -3.21 18.14
C ALA A 109 -17.38 -3.68 18.11
N GLY A 110 -17.78 -4.54 19.05
CA GLY A 110 -19.16 -5.00 19.21
C GLY A 110 -20.14 -3.86 19.52
N VAL A 111 -19.76 -2.92 20.39
CA VAL A 111 -20.58 -1.72 20.66
C VAL A 111 -20.78 -0.88 19.39
N VAL A 112 -19.74 -0.69 18.58
CA VAL A 112 -19.83 0.04 17.30
C VAL A 112 -20.76 -0.66 16.32
N LEU A 113 -20.55 -1.97 16.10
CA LEU A 113 -21.38 -2.76 15.20
C LEU A 113 -22.85 -2.81 15.65
N GLY A 114 -23.10 -2.96 16.95
CA GLY A 114 -24.46 -2.96 17.51
C GLY A 114 -25.18 -1.62 17.31
N ARG A 115 -24.47 -0.49 17.40
CA ARG A 115 -25.03 0.84 17.09
C ARG A 115 -25.38 0.99 15.60
N LEU A 116 -24.71 0.27 14.72
CA LEU A 116 -25.03 0.20 13.29
C LEU A 116 -26.13 -0.82 12.97
N GLY A 117 -26.68 -1.51 13.97
CA GLY A 117 -27.70 -2.55 13.79
C GLY A 117 -27.15 -3.85 13.16
N LEU A 118 -25.84 -4.08 13.25
CA LEU A 118 -25.18 -5.26 12.68
C LEU A 118 -25.10 -6.40 13.71
N PRO A 119 -25.12 -7.67 13.27
CA PRO A 119 -24.82 -8.84 14.10
C PRO A 119 -23.50 -8.71 14.88
N VAL A 120 -23.50 -9.15 16.14
CA VAL A 120 -22.38 -9.01 17.11
C VAL A 120 -22.13 -10.27 17.95
N ASP A 121 -22.68 -11.40 17.53
CA ASP A 121 -22.50 -12.69 18.15
C ASP A 121 -21.16 -13.34 17.75
N ASP A 122 -20.49 -13.96 18.73
CA ASP A 122 -19.19 -14.65 18.60
C ASP A 122 -18.06 -13.82 17.96
N LEU A 123 -18.00 -12.53 18.31
CA LEU A 123 -17.04 -11.59 17.75
C LEU A 123 -15.58 -11.99 17.96
N LYS A 124 -14.86 -12.14 16.85
CA LYS A 124 -13.39 -12.26 16.82
C LYS A 124 -12.81 -11.12 16.02
N VAL A 125 -11.80 -10.47 16.59
CA VAL A 125 -11.14 -9.32 15.97
C VAL A 125 -9.72 -9.71 15.58
N SER A 126 -9.32 -9.39 14.35
CA SER A 126 -7.96 -9.56 13.86
C SER A 126 -7.51 -8.34 13.07
N LEU A 127 -6.27 -7.89 13.32
CA LEU A 127 -5.69 -6.78 12.58
C LEU A 127 -5.26 -7.28 11.20
N ALA A 128 -5.92 -6.79 10.14
CA ALA A 128 -5.59 -7.16 8.77
C ALA A 128 -4.44 -6.32 8.21
N ALA A 129 -4.43 -5.02 8.51
CA ALA A 129 -3.35 -4.12 8.13
C ALA A 129 -3.26 -2.93 9.09
N TYR A 130 -2.06 -2.41 9.32
CA TYR A 130 -1.86 -1.17 10.07
C TYR A 130 -0.65 -0.41 9.53
N ARG A 131 -0.89 0.81 9.09
CA ARG A 131 0.11 1.79 8.66
C ARG A 131 0.04 2.97 9.62
N PRO A 132 0.98 3.05 10.59
CA PRO A 132 1.00 4.10 11.61
C PRO A 132 0.83 5.50 11.02
N GLY A 133 0.00 6.32 11.66
CA GLY A 133 -0.31 7.68 11.25
C GLY A 133 -1.18 7.82 9.99
N LYS A 134 -1.54 6.71 9.34
CA LYS A 134 -2.22 6.70 8.03
C LYS A 134 -3.56 5.98 8.05
N ARG A 135 -3.55 4.68 8.37
CA ARG A 135 -4.77 3.85 8.39
C ARG A 135 -4.56 2.51 9.08
N ALA A 136 -5.64 1.88 9.51
CA ALA A 136 -5.69 0.47 9.86
C ALA A 136 -6.93 -0.20 9.24
N VAL A 137 -6.85 -1.51 9.04
CA VAL A 137 -7.98 -2.33 8.65
C VAL A 137 -8.05 -3.48 9.62
N VAL A 138 -9.20 -3.60 10.29
CA VAL A 138 -9.47 -4.64 11.27
C VAL A 138 -10.58 -5.51 10.73
N ARG A 139 -10.32 -6.82 10.64
CA ARG A 139 -11.35 -7.80 10.32
C ARG A 139 -12.08 -8.19 11.60
N VAL A 140 -13.41 -8.18 11.52
CA VAL A 140 -14.30 -8.59 12.60
C VAL A 140 -15.15 -9.74 12.09
N ASP A 141 -14.90 -10.94 12.60
CA ASP A 141 -15.66 -12.14 12.30
C ASP A 141 -16.80 -12.30 13.32
N THR A 142 -17.98 -12.71 12.84
CA THR A 142 -19.16 -13.11 13.63
C THR A 142 -19.49 -14.57 13.33
N SER A 143 -20.55 -15.12 13.92
CA SER A 143 -21.00 -16.49 13.59
C SER A 143 -21.41 -16.68 12.12
N GLY A 144 -21.98 -15.64 11.49
CA GLY A 144 -22.61 -15.75 10.16
C GLY A 144 -21.95 -14.92 9.05
N THR A 145 -21.10 -13.96 9.39
CA THR A 145 -20.47 -13.05 8.41
C THR A 145 -19.19 -12.41 8.96
N ALA A 146 -18.53 -11.60 8.14
CA ALA A 146 -17.43 -10.76 8.56
C ALA A 146 -17.63 -9.31 8.10
N TYR A 147 -17.03 -8.40 8.85
CA TYR A 147 -16.93 -6.98 8.55
C TYR A 147 -15.47 -6.55 8.53
N PHE A 148 -15.20 -5.46 7.83
CA PHE A 148 -13.91 -4.77 7.90
C PHE A 148 -14.12 -3.38 8.48
N LEU A 149 -13.53 -3.11 9.65
CA LEU A 149 -13.46 -1.78 10.23
C LEU A 149 -12.21 -1.10 9.71
N LYS A 150 -12.40 -0.16 8.78
CA LYS A 150 -11.32 0.66 8.22
C LYS A 150 -11.18 1.91 9.06
N VAL A 151 -10.06 2.04 9.74
CA VAL A 151 -9.71 3.19 10.57
C VAL A 151 -8.82 4.10 9.73
N VAL A 152 -9.23 5.36 9.60
CA VAL A 152 -8.57 6.41 8.84
C VAL A 152 -8.50 7.68 9.70
N ARG A 153 -7.89 8.74 9.18
CA ARG A 153 -7.97 10.05 9.85
C ARG A 153 -9.45 10.51 9.93
N PRO A 154 -9.88 11.17 11.02
CA PRO A 154 -11.25 11.69 11.18
C PRO A 154 -11.84 12.34 9.93
N SER A 155 -11.10 13.26 9.32
CA SER A 155 -11.53 14.00 8.12
C SER A 155 -11.68 13.15 6.85
N THR A 156 -11.25 11.88 6.86
CA THR A 156 -11.29 10.97 5.72
C THR A 156 -12.47 10.00 5.76
N ALA A 157 -13.08 9.75 6.93
CA ALA A 157 -14.10 8.71 7.07
C ALA A 157 -15.37 8.98 6.24
N GLU A 158 -15.96 10.17 6.38
CA GLU A 158 -17.15 10.53 5.59
C GLU A 158 -16.86 10.55 4.08
N PRO A 159 -15.80 11.23 3.56
CA PRO A 159 -15.47 11.17 2.14
C PRO A 159 -15.29 9.74 1.62
N LEU A 160 -14.66 8.86 2.41
CA LEU A 160 -14.46 7.46 2.03
C LEU A 160 -15.79 6.69 1.97
N GLN A 161 -16.68 6.89 2.93
CA GLN A 161 -18.02 6.29 2.90
C GLN A 161 -18.83 6.74 1.68
N ARG A 162 -18.83 8.05 1.36
CA ARG A 162 -19.52 8.57 0.18
C ARG A 162 -18.93 7.98 -1.11
N LYS A 163 -17.61 7.86 -1.17
CA LYS A 163 -16.90 7.24 -2.30
C LYS A 163 -17.35 5.79 -2.54
N HIS A 164 -17.40 4.95 -1.50
CA HIS A 164 -17.92 3.58 -1.60
C HIS A 164 -19.37 3.55 -2.11
N THR A 165 -20.21 4.45 -1.59
CA THR A 165 -21.61 4.56 -2.01
C THR A 165 -21.73 4.93 -3.50
N GLN A 166 -20.98 5.94 -3.94
CA GLN A 166 -20.97 6.42 -5.33
C GLN A 166 -20.46 5.36 -6.30
N TRP A 167 -19.35 4.69 -5.97
CA TRP A 167 -18.77 3.63 -6.81
C TRP A 167 -19.75 2.47 -7.00
N ARG A 168 -20.44 2.04 -5.93
CA ARG A 168 -21.49 1.01 -6.03
C ARG A 168 -22.67 1.44 -6.88
N GLN A 169 -23.13 2.69 -6.76
CA GLN A 169 -24.23 3.23 -7.57
C GLN A 169 -23.89 3.24 -9.08
N HIS A 170 -22.61 3.31 -9.43
CA HIS A 170 -22.11 3.21 -10.81
C HIS A 170 -21.69 1.77 -11.19
N GLY A 171 -22.11 0.79 -10.39
CA GLY A 171 -21.97 -0.64 -10.68
C GLY A 171 -20.58 -1.22 -10.42
N VAL A 172 -19.62 -0.46 -9.91
CA VAL A 172 -18.30 -1.02 -9.55
C VAL A 172 -18.48 -1.84 -8.27
N PRO A 173 -18.07 -3.12 -8.24
CA PRO A 173 -18.34 -4.01 -7.11
C PRO A 173 -17.39 -3.73 -5.93
N VAL A 174 -17.53 -2.59 -5.28
CA VAL A 174 -16.76 -2.26 -4.06
C VAL A 174 -17.54 -2.68 -2.80
N PRO A 175 -16.88 -2.85 -1.64
CA PRO A 175 -17.55 -3.12 -0.37
C PRO A 175 -18.67 -2.12 -0.08
N SER A 176 -19.82 -2.58 0.41
CA SER A 176 -20.84 -1.67 0.96
C SER A 176 -20.26 -0.99 2.19
N ALA A 177 -20.41 0.33 2.27
CA ALA A 177 -20.19 1.04 3.53
C ALA A 177 -21.45 0.95 4.38
N LEU A 178 -21.33 0.25 5.51
CA LEU A 178 -22.40 -0.06 6.46
C LEU A 178 -22.61 1.08 7.48
N GLY A 179 -21.62 1.94 7.63
CA GLY A 179 -21.65 3.10 8.52
C GLY A 179 -20.28 3.74 8.65
N TRP A 180 -20.23 4.94 9.24
CA TRP A 180 -18.99 5.63 9.55
C TRP A 180 -19.12 6.44 10.85
N SER A 181 -18.00 6.90 11.42
CA SER A 181 -17.96 7.79 12.58
C SER A 181 -16.97 8.94 12.40
N GLU A 182 -17.26 10.08 13.03
CA GLU A 182 -16.39 11.27 13.04
C GLU A 182 -14.97 10.99 13.55
N GLU A 183 -14.80 10.00 14.44
CA GLU A 183 -13.49 9.57 14.96
C GLU A 183 -12.62 8.80 13.94
N GLY A 184 -13.04 8.73 12.67
CA GLY A 184 -12.23 8.14 11.61
C GLY A 184 -12.42 6.64 11.43
N LEU A 185 -13.65 6.14 11.48
CA LEU A 185 -13.96 4.73 11.24
C LEU A 185 -14.99 4.59 10.13
N VAL A 186 -14.79 3.62 9.24
CA VAL A 186 -15.76 3.18 8.22
C VAL A 186 -15.94 1.66 8.35
N ALA A 187 -17.17 1.22 8.59
CA ALA A 187 -17.52 -0.20 8.62
C ALA A 187 -17.89 -0.67 7.20
N LEU A 188 -17.22 -1.71 6.72
CA LEU A 188 -17.37 -2.24 5.37
C LEU A 188 -17.86 -3.70 5.41
N GLU A 189 -18.74 -4.04 4.48
CA GLU A 189 -19.09 -5.42 4.14
C GLU A 189 -17.84 -6.22 3.72
N ALA A 190 -17.71 -7.46 4.19
CA ALA A 190 -16.79 -8.40 3.57
C ALA A 190 -17.35 -8.86 2.22
N LEU A 191 -16.61 -8.58 1.14
CA LEU A 191 -16.96 -9.07 -0.18
C LEU A 191 -16.70 -10.58 -0.31
N ALA A 192 -17.58 -11.26 -1.03
CA ALA A 192 -17.37 -12.65 -1.44
C ALA A 192 -16.37 -12.75 -2.60
N GLY A 193 -15.63 -13.85 -2.63
CA GLY A 193 -14.66 -14.15 -3.67
C GLY A 193 -13.28 -14.48 -3.11
N ALA A 194 -12.32 -14.68 -4.00
CA ALA A 194 -10.92 -14.85 -3.64
C ALA A 194 -10.07 -13.78 -4.33
N GLU A 195 -8.98 -13.36 -3.69
CA GLU A 195 -8.05 -12.41 -4.31
C GLU A 195 -7.50 -13.00 -5.61
N LEU A 196 -7.63 -12.26 -6.72
CA LEU A 196 -7.23 -12.73 -8.05
C LEU A 196 -5.77 -13.18 -8.08
N ILE A 197 -4.88 -12.45 -7.39
CA ILE A 197 -3.47 -12.83 -7.29
C ILE A 197 -3.27 -14.21 -6.62
N SER A 198 -4.12 -14.58 -5.66
CA SER A 198 -4.03 -15.83 -4.91
C SER A 198 -4.56 -17.04 -5.68
N VAL A 199 -5.42 -16.80 -6.68
CA VAL A 199 -6.08 -17.83 -7.48
C VAL A 199 -5.69 -17.78 -8.95
N LEU A 200 -4.64 -17.01 -9.27
CA LEU A 200 -4.19 -16.80 -10.64
C LEU A 200 -3.81 -18.11 -11.32
N ASP A 201 -3.37 -19.11 -10.55
CA ASP A 201 -3.07 -20.49 -10.97
C ASP A 201 -4.31 -21.31 -11.37
N ARG A 202 -5.52 -20.83 -11.09
CA ARG A 202 -6.79 -21.41 -11.56
C ARG A 202 -7.40 -20.71 -12.78
N ALA A 203 -6.96 -19.50 -13.12
CA ALA A 203 -7.44 -18.81 -14.31
C ALA A 203 -7.00 -19.54 -15.60
N THR A 204 -7.93 -19.94 -16.46
CA THR A 204 -7.62 -20.79 -17.63
C THR A 204 -7.44 -20.02 -18.94
N ASP A 205 -8.01 -18.82 -19.05
CA ASP A 205 -7.93 -17.99 -20.25
C ASP A 205 -7.37 -16.59 -19.92
N PRO A 206 -6.12 -16.29 -20.33
CA PRO A 206 -5.54 -14.97 -20.11
C PRO A 206 -6.24 -13.86 -20.90
N ARG A 207 -6.83 -14.18 -22.07
CA ARG A 207 -7.50 -13.16 -22.89
C ARG A 207 -8.80 -12.71 -22.23
N ALA A 208 -9.61 -13.67 -21.78
CA ALA A 208 -10.84 -13.37 -21.04
C ALA A 208 -10.55 -12.54 -19.77
N LEU A 209 -9.49 -12.87 -19.03
CA LEU A 209 -9.10 -12.09 -17.85
C LEU A 209 -8.63 -10.67 -18.22
N LEU A 210 -7.86 -10.50 -19.29
CA LEU A 210 -7.46 -9.17 -19.77
C LEU A 210 -8.66 -8.35 -20.25
N ASP A 211 -9.63 -8.97 -20.92
CA ASP A 211 -10.88 -8.33 -21.35
C ASP A 211 -11.68 -7.82 -20.13
N GLU A 212 -11.77 -8.63 -19.08
CA GLU A 212 -12.46 -8.24 -17.85
C GLU A 212 -11.74 -7.10 -17.11
N LEU A 213 -10.41 -7.13 -17.04
CA LEU A 213 -9.60 -6.05 -16.45
C LEU A 213 -9.79 -4.72 -17.21
N GLU A 214 -9.82 -4.77 -18.55
CA GLU A 214 -10.06 -3.61 -19.39
C GLU A 214 -11.48 -3.07 -19.21
N ARG A 215 -12.48 -3.96 -19.18
CA ARG A 215 -13.88 -3.60 -18.87
C ARG A 215 -13.99 -2.92 -17.52
N LEU A 216 -13.29 -3.42 -16.50
CA LEU A 216 -13.26 -2.82 -15.17
C LEU A 216 -12.68 -1.40 -15.20
N VAL A 217 -11.55 -1.19 -15.88
CA VAL A 217 -10.93 0.16 -15.94
C VAL A 217 -11.84 1.15 -16.66
N VAL A 218 -12.49 0.74 -17.76
CA VAL A 218 -13.51 1.57 -18.44
C VAL A 218 -14.66 1.91 -17.49
N GLN A 219 -15.11 0.94 -16.69
CA GLN A 219 -16.17 1.15 -15.72
C GLN A 219 -15.74 2.13 -14.61
N ILE A 220 -14.54 1.97 -14.04
CA ILE A 220 -13.97 2.90 -13.04
C ILE A 220 -13.88 4.31 -13.62
N ALA A 221 -13.40 4.46 -14.85
CA ALA A 221 -13.28 5.76 -15.52
C ALA A 221 -14.60 6.50 -15.71
N SER A 222 -15.73 5.78 -15.70
CA SER A 222 -17.07 6.36 -15.84
C SER A 222 -17.67 6.87 -14.52
N VAL A 223 -17.10 6.48 -13.37
CA VAL A 223 -17.59 6.94 -12.06
C VAL A 223 -17.25 8.43 -11.90
N PRO A 224 -18.20 9.31 -11.53
CA PRO A 224 -17.87 10.70 -11.19
C PRO A 224 -16.98 10.75 -9.94
N SER A 225 -15.96 11.60 -9.93
CA SER A 225 -15.09 11.81 -8.76
C SER A 225 -15.18 13.25 -8.25
N GLU A 226 -15.29 13.40 -6.93
CA GLU A 226 -15.34 14.70 -6.25
C GLU A 226 -13.94 15.23 -5.86
N ALA A 227 -12.92 14.38 -5.89
CA ALA A 227 -11.59 14.66 -5.39
C ALA A 227 -10.50 14.07 -6.29
N PRO A 228 -9.27 14.62 -6.26
CA PRO A 228 -8.14 14.02 -6.97
C PRO A 228 -7.89 12.61 -6.47
N ALA A 229 -7.46 11.75 -7.39
CA ALA A 229 -6.77 10.54 -7.02
C ALA A 229 -5.48 10.88 -6.26
N ARG A 230 -4.89 9.87 -5.63
CA ARG A 230 -3.52 9.98 -5.11
C ARG A 230 -2.59 10.49 -6.22
N SER A 231 -1.76 11.47 -5.90
CA SER A 231 -0.78 12.01 -6.86
C SER A 231 0.03 10.89 -7.52
N SER A 232 0.15 10.99 -8.85
CA SER A 232 0.93 10.05 -9.66
C SER A 232 2.35 9.88 -9.09
N LEU A 233 2.81 8.63 -9.07
CA LEU A 233 4.10 8.26 -8.48
C LEU A 233 5.29 8.96 -9.16
N VAL A 234 5.17 9.26 -10.46
CA VAL A 234 6.22 9.94 -11.23
C VAL A 234 6.56 11.32 -10.65
N ARG A 235 5.63 11.98 -9.95
CA ARG A 235 5.90 13.24 -9.24
C ARG A 235 6.86 13.10 -8.06
N ARG A 236 7.15 11.87 -7.62
CA ARG A 236 8.10 11.54 -6.57
C ARG A 236 9.39 10.91 -7.11
N LEU A 237 9.66 11.03 -8.40
CA LEU A 237 10.83 10.41 -9.04
C LEU A 237 12.14 10.78 -8.32
N ASP A 238 12.39 12.07 -8.11
CA ASP A 238 13.61 12.56 -7.45
C ASP A 238 13.78 11.96 -6.05
N TRP A 239 12.67 11.80 -5.31
CA TRP A 239 12.67 11.17 -4.00
C TRP A 239 13.03 9.68 -4.08
N TYR A 240 12.51 8.95 -5.08
CA TYR A 240 12.88 7.54 -5.27
C TYR A 240 14.35 7.39 -5.70
N GLU A 241 14.83 8.28 -6.57
CA GLU A 241 16.22 8.32 -7.01
C GLU A 241 17.16 8.52 -5.82
N GLU A 242 17.00 9.61 -5.06
CA GLU A 242 17.83 9.92 -3.88
C GLU A 242 17.91 8.73 -2.91
N ARG A 243 16.76 8.13 -2.58
CA ARG A 243 16.71 7.00 -1.64
C ARG A 243 17.31 5.72 -2.18
N LEU A 244 17.25 5.50 -3.49
CA LEU A 244 17.87 4.34 -4.12
C LEU A 244 19.40 4.51 -4.19
N LEU A 245 19.91 5.70 -4.48
CA LEU A 245 21.36 6.00 -4.45
C LEU A 245 21.92 5.75 -3.04
N ASP A 246 21.21 6.20 -1.99
CA ASP A 246 21.59 5.94 -0.61
C ASP A 246 21.67 4.44 -0.25
N GLN A 247 20.76 3.63 -0.80
CA GLN A 247 20.64 2.20 -0.44
C GLN A 247 21.43 1.27 -1.36
N LEU A 248 21.70 1.66 -2.60
CA LEU A 248 22.31 0.83 -3.64
C LEU A 248 23.42 1.62 -4.37
N PRO A 249 24.47 2.09 -3.66
CA PRO A 249 25.51 2.94 -4.23
C PRO A 249 26.27 2.30 -5.42
N ASP A 250 26.38 0.97 -5.42
CA ASP A 250 27.00 0.22 -6.53
C ASP A 250 26.20 0.30 -7.85
N HIS A 251 24.95 0.80 -7.80
CA HIS A 251 24.04 0.91 -8.94
C HIS A 251 23.75 2.36 -9.35
N ASP A 252 24.46 3.36 -8.81
CA ASP A 252 24.20 4.80 -9.02
C ASP A 252 24.02 5.17 -10.49
N SER A 253 24.98 4.76 -11.32
CA SER A 253 24.96 5.06 -12.75
C SER A 253 23.71 4.52 -13.46
N ARG A 254 23.17 3.37 -13.04
CA ARG A 254 21.94 2.79 -13.61
C ARG A 254 20.71 3.53 -13.09
N ILE A 255 20.66 3.84 -11.79
CA ILE A 255 19.56 4.56 -11.14
C ILE A 255 19.38 5.92 -11.82
N GLU A 256 20.44 6.72 -11.90
CA GLU A 256 20.38 8.05 -12.50
C GLU A 256 19.99 8.01 -13.99
N ARG A 257 20.55 7.07 -14.77
CA ARG A 257 20.19 6.93 -16.19
C ARG A 257 18.70 6.59 -16.33
N THR A 258 18.20 5.68 -15.50
CA THR A 258 16.80 5.28 -15.50
C THR A 258 15.89 6.44 -15.11
N SER A 259 16.22 7.19 -14.05
CA SER A 259 15.47 8.38 -13.65
C SER A 259 15.47 9.46 -14.73
N ARG A 260 16.62 9.77 -15.35
CA ARG A 260 16.68 10.71 -16.48
C ARG A 260 15.80 10.27 -17.66
N ALA A 261 15.79 8.98 -17.99
CA ALA A 261 14.93 8.44 -19.03
C ALA A 261 13.45 8.54 -18.65
N ILE A 262 13.09 8.29 -17.39
CA ILE A 262 11.71 8.41 -16.90
C ILE A 262 11.25 9.86 -17.03
N ALA A 263 12.05 10.82 -16.54
CA ALA A 263 11.74 12.24 -16.60
C ALA A 263 11.62 12.75 -18.04
N ALA A 264 12.48 12.26 -18.96
CA ALA A 264 12.40 12.61 -20.38
C ALA A 264 11.11 12.08 -21.01
N ARG A 265 10.75 10.82 -20.71
CA ARG A 265 9.56 10.18 -21.27
C ARG A 265 8.28 10.78 -20.73
N TYR A 266 8.19 11.04 -19.43
CA TYR A 266 7.04 11.72 -18.85
C TYR A 266 6.79 13.09 -19.49
N ARG A 267 7.85 13.87 -19.72
CA ARG A 267 7.77 15.15 -20.45
C ARG A 267 7.30 14.98 -21.90
N ALA A 268 7.76 13.94 -22.59
CA ALA A 268 7.31 13.64 -23.96
C ALA A 268 5.82 13.26 -24.03
N GLY A 269 5.29 12.65 -22.96
CA GLY A 269 3.89 12.30 -22.82
C GLY A 269 2.92 13.49 -22.65
N GLY A 270 3.45 14.70 -22.46
CA GLY A 270 2.66 15.93 -22.37
C GLY A 270 1.71 16.00 -21.17
N GLU A 271 0.80 16.97 -21.22
CA GLU A 271 -0.26 17.09 -20.22
C GLU A 271 -1.26 15.93 -20.34
N PRO A 272 -1.73 15.36 -19.22
CA PRO A 272 -2.74 14.32 -19.25
C PRO A 272 -4.08 14.86 -19.82
N PRO A 273 -4.93 13.99 -20.39
CA PRO A 273 -6.27 14.37 -20.84
C PRO A 273 -7.13 14.87 -19.66
N PRO A 274 -8.33 15.42 -19.92
CA PRO A 274 -9.30 15.70 -18.86
C PRO A 274 -9.44 14.49 -17.93
N SER A 275 -9.21 14.73 -16.63
CA SER A 275 -9.05 13.68 -15.65
C SER A 275 -10.29 12.78 -15.59
N ARG A 276 -10.07 11.48 -15.77
CA ARG A 276 -11.09 10.45 -15.54
C ARG A 276 -10.88 9.88 -14.15
N THR A 277 -11.88 9.19 -13.61
CA THR A 277 -11.68 8.47 -12.36
C THR A 277 -10.71 7.33 -12.58
N VAL A 278 -9.70 7.25 -11.72
CA VAL A 278 -8.73 6.16 -11.66
C VAL A 278 -8.76 5.55 -10.27
N HIS A 279 -8.40 4.27 -10.16
CA HIS A 279 -8.20 3.60 -8.87
C HIS A 279 -7.01 4.20 -8.11
N GLY A 280 -5.92 4.53 -8.81
CA GLY A 280 -4.70 5.13 -8.28
C GLY A 280 -3.74 4.14 -7.60
N ASP A 281 -4.07 2.85 -7.59
CA ASP A 281 -3.20 1.73 -7.17
C ASP A 281 -3.79 0.38 -7.61
N LEU A 282 -4.20 0.27 -8.88
CA LEU A 282 -4.84 -0.93 -9.39
C LEU A 282 -3.82 -2.10 -9.46
N HIS A 283 -4.10 -3.21 -8.77
CA HIS A 283 -3.32 -4.45 -8.89
C HIS A 283 -4.14 -5.70 -8.53
N LEU A 284 -3.65 -6.88 -8.90
CA LEU A 284 -4.38 -8.16 -8.76
C LEU A 284 -4.74 -8.54 -7.31
N ALA A 285 -4.09 -7.96 -6.30
CA ALA A 285 -4.45 -8.21 -4.90
C ALA A 285 -5.60 -7.29 -4.40
N GLN A 286 -5.93 -6.23 -5.15
CA GLN A 286 -7.13 -5.41 -4.89
C GLN A 286 -8.36 -5.90 -5.63
N LEU A 287 -8.26 -7.02 -6.35
CA LEU A 287 -9.35 -7.57 -7.13
C LEU A 287 -9.78 -8.89 -6.53
N LEU A 288 -11.07 -9.04 -6.26
CA LEU A 288 -11.68 -10.32 -5.93
C LEU A 288 -12.36 -10.89 -7.16
N VAL A 289 -12.27 -12.20 -7.31
CA VAL A 289 -12.91 -12.95 -8.39
C VAL A 289 -13.74 -14.08 -7.84
N ASP A 290 -14.67 -14.56 -8.66
CA ASP A 290 -15.37 -15.81 -8.39
C ASP A 290 -14.35 -16.96 -8.35
N PRO A 291 -14.23 -17.71 -7.24
CA PRO A 291 -13.25 -18.79 -7.14
C PRO A 291 -13.49 -19.93 -8.14
N SER A 292 -14.71 -20.06 -8.66
CA SER A 292 -15.10 -21.04 -9.68
C SER A 292 -14.92 -20.51 -11.11
N GLU A 293 -14.90 -19.19 -11.29
CA GLU A 293 -14.66 -18.51 -12.57
C GLU A 293 -13.69 -17.32 -12.37
N PRO A 294 -12.36 -17.55 -12.28
CA PRO A 294 -11.39 -16.51 -11.94
C PRO A 294 -11.27 -15.35 -12.92
N SER A 295 -11.94 -15.41 -14.09
CA SER A 295 -12.07 -14.31 -15.04
C SER A 295 -13.25 -13.38 -14.75
N ARG A 296 -14.06 -13.66 -13.71
CA ARG A 296 -15.21 -12.85 -13.31
C ARG A 296 -14.85 -12.04 -12.07
N ILE A 297 -14.66 -10.73 -12.22
CA ILE A 297 -14.36 -9.84 -11.10
C ILE A 297 -15.63 -9.62 -10.26
N THR A 298 -15.57 -10.00 -9.00
CA THR A 298 -16.66 -9.86 -8.02
C THR A 298 -16.39 -8.78 -6.98
N GLY A 299 -15.17 -8.24 -6.92
CA GLY A 299 -14.81 -7.23 -5.94
C GLY A 299 -13.66 -6.33 -6.37
N VAL A 300 -13.72 -5.06 -5.98
CA VAL A 300 -12.63 -4.08 -6.07
C VAL A 300 -12.41 -3.49 -4.69
N LEU A 301 -11.19 -3.60 -4.19
CA LEU A 301 -10.77 -3.21 -2.84
C LEU A 301 -9.92 -1.92 -2.88
N ASP A 302 -9.62 -1.39 -1.69
CA ASP A 302 -8.75 -0.22 -1.44
C ASP A 302 -8.90 0.98 -2.39
N ILE A 303 -10.14 1.46 -2.57
CA ILE A 303 -10.45 2.66 -3.37
C ILE A 303 -10.03 3.98 -2.71
N ASP A 304 -9.26 3.96 -1.63
CA ASP A 304 -8.82 5.17 -0.91
C ASP A 304 -8.09 6.14 -1.83
N THR A 305 -7.23 5.59 -2.70
CA THR A 305 -6.37 6.33 -3.62
C THR A 305 -7.09 6.82 -4.85
N SER A 306 -8.36 6.46 -5.01
CA SER A 306 -9.10 6.74 -6.23
C SER A 306 -9.60 8.18 -6.28
N GLY A 307 -9.87 8.65 -7.50
CA GLY A 307 -10.34 10.01 -7.76
C GLY A 307 -10.04 10.40 -9.20
N TRP A 308 -10.20 11.67 -9.54
CA TRP A 308 -9.82 12.15 -10.86
C TRP A 308 -8.30 12.12 -11.03
N GLY A 309 -7.81 11.52 -12.11
CA GLY A 309 -6.37 11.34 -12.38
C GLY A 309 -6.08 11.05 -13.85
N ASP A 310 -4.80 10.74 -14.15
CA ASP A 310 -4.36 10.31 -15.47
C ASP A 310 -4.67 8.82 -15.64
N PRO A 311 -5.45 8.38 -16.64
CA PRO A 311 -5.69 6.95 -16.89
C PRO A 311 -4.41 6.12 -17.05
N ALA A 312 -3.28 6.75 -17.39
CA ALA A 312 -1.99 6.09 -17.43
C ALA A 312 -1.53 5.56 -16.05
N ASP A 313 -2.02 6.13 -14.94
CA ASP A 313 -1.69 5.69 -13.58
C ASP A 313 -2.18 4.26 -13.31
N ASP A 314 -3.44 3.92 -13.64
CA ASP A 314 -3.97 2.57 -13.43
C ASP A 314 -3.32 1.54 -14.36
N ALA A 315 -3.08 1.93 -15.62
CA ALA A 315 -2.39 1.08 -16.58
C ALA A 315 -0.96 0.75 -16.14
N ALA A 316 -0.24 1.77 -15.66
CA ALA A 316 1.11 1.64 -15.14
C ALA A 316 1.15 0.84 -13.84
N ALA A 317 0.22 1.08 -12.92
CA ALA A 317 0.16 0.39 -11.64
C ALA A 317 -0.05 -1.12 -11.82
N LEU A 318 -1.03 -1.51 -12.62
CA LEU A 318 -1.28 -2.93 -12.86
C LEU A 318 -0.06 -3.62 -13.49
N TYR A 319 0.55 -2.97 -14.49
CA TYR A 319 1.76 -3.49 -15.11
C TYR A 319 2.91 -3.63 -14.12
N ALA A 320 3.21 -2.59 -13.34
CA ALA A 320 4.33 -2.59 -12.40
C ALA A 320 4.16 -3.65 -11.30
N HIS A 321 2.95 -3.83 -10.77
CA HIS A 321 2.66 -4.88 -9.77
C HIS A 321 2.74 -6.29 -10.35
N LEU A 322 2.36 -6.50 -11.62
CA LEU A 322 2.57 -7.78 -12.31
C LEU A 322 4.06 -8.09 -12.44
N ILE A 323 4.88 -7.11 -12.83
CA ILE A 323 6.35 -7.26 -12.88
C ILE A 323 6.92 -7.57 -11.49
N ALA A 324 6.49 -6.84 -10.46
CA ALA A 324 6.95 -7.07 -9.10
C ALA A 324 6.63 -8.50 -8.64
N THR A 325 5.42 -8.99 -8.96
CA THR A 325 5.03 -10.39 -8.71
C THR A 325 5.97 -11.36 -9.43
N VAL A 326 6.25 -11.12 -10.73
CA VAL A 326 7.17 -11.96 -11.51
C VAL A 326 8.54 -12.03 -10.85
N VAL A 327 9.07 -10.91 -10.37
CA VAL A 327 10.38 -10.87 -9.70
C VAL A 327 10.35 -11.60 -8.37
N HIS A 328 9.41 -11.26 -7.48
CA HIS A 328 9.34 -11.82 -6.13
C HIS A 328 9.14 -13.34 -6.12
N ASP A 329 8.45 -13.87 -7.11
CA ASP A 329 8.21 -15.30 -7.24
C ASP A 329 9.36 -16.05 -7.95
N GLY A 330 10.55 -15.44 -8.08
CA GLY A 330 11.74 -16.09 -8.65
C GLY A 330 11.86 -15.98 -10.18
N GLY A 331 11.16 -15.01 -10.78
CA GLY A 331 11.19 -14.77 -12.22
C GLY A 331 10.12 -15.54 -12.99
N SER A 332 10.00 -15.24 -14.30
CA SER A 332 8.87 -15.70 -15.11
C SER A 332 8.76 -17.21 -15.28
N ALA A 333 9.76 -18.01 -14.92
CA ALA A 333 9.73 -19.47 -15.04
C ALA A 333 9.52 -20.20 -13.69
N ALA A 334 9.64 -19.51 -12.56
CA ALA A 334 9.75 -20.17 -11.25
C ALA A 334 8.42 -20.70 -10.70
N THR A 335 7.37 -19.87 -10.63
CA THR A 335 6.03 -20.29 -10.20
C THR A 335 5.00 -20.19 -11.31
N VAL A 336 3.87 -20.92 -11.18
CA VAL A 336 2.71 -20.76 -12.07
C VAL A 336 2.20 -19.31 -12.02
N ARG A 337 2.14 -18.73 -10.82
CA ARG A 337 1.73 -17.33 -10.63
C ARG A 337 2.67 -16.35 -11.33
N ALA A 338 3.99 -16.56 -11.27
CA ALA A 338 4.95 -15.75 -12.00
C ALA A 338 4.80 -15.88 -13.51
N ARG A 339 4.70 -17.11 -14.05
CA ARG A 339 4.45 -17.37 -15.48
C ARG A 339 3.22 -16.61 -15.97
N ARG A 340 2.10 -16.77 -15.25
CA ARG A 340 0.82 -16.13 -15.59
C ARG A 340 0.85 -14.62 -15.44
N SER A 341 1.47 -14.11 -14.37
CA SER A 341 1.66 -12.65 -14.21
C SER A 341 2.49 -12.07 -15.34
N SER A 342 3.51 -12.80 -15.82
CA SER A 342 4.32 -12.36 -16.96
C SER A 342 3.54 -12.36 -18.28
N VAL A 343 2.71 -13.38 -18.53
CA VAL A 343 1.82 -13.42 -19.70
C VAL A 343 0.79 -12.27 -19.65
N LEU A 344 0.20 -12.01 -18.48
CA LEU A 344 -0.71 -10.87 -18.29
C LEU A 344 0.01 -9.55 -18.48
N ALA A 345 1.23 -9.37 -17.96
CA ALA A 345 2.00 -8.14 -18.13
C ALA A 345 2.26 -7.86 -19.61
N ASP A 346 2.67 -8.88 -20.38
CA ASP A 346 2.89 -8.76 -21.82
C ASP A 346 1.59 -8.46 -22.58
N GLY A 347 0.49 -9.11 -22.22
CA GLY A 347 -0.83 -8.87 -22.81
C GLY A 347 -1.39 -7.48 -22.51
N TRP A 348 -1.32 -7.06 -21.25
CA TRP A 348 -1.74 -5.75 -20.76
C TRP A 348 -0.95 -4.63 -21.43
N ARG A 349 0.37 -4.77 -21.48
CA ARG A 349 1.27 -3.83 -22.15
C ARG A 349 0.89 -3.64 -23.61
N ARG A 350 0.63 -4.73 -24.35
CA ARG A 350 0.23 -4.66 -25.77
C ARG A 350 -1.09 -3.90 -25.97
N ARG A 351 -2.06 -4.05 -25.07
CA ARG A 351 -3.36 -3.35 -25.17
C ARG A 351 -3.21 -1.87 -24.85
N TRP A 352 -2.55 -1.54 -23.75
CA TRP A 352 -2.50 -0.18 -23.23
C TRP A 352 -1.45 0.70 -23.88
N PHE A 353 -0.29 0.15 -24.23
CA PHE A 353 0.74 0.93 -24.90
C PHE A 353 0.45 1.05 -26.41
N GLY A 354 -0.58 0.35 -26.89
CA GLY A 354 -1.21 0.58 -28.20
C GLY A 354 -2.34 1.62 -28.18
N SER A 355 -2.59 2.29 -27.04
CA SER A 355 -3.58 3.37 -26.96
C SER A 355 -3.29 4.47 -27.98
N ARG A 356 -4.33 4.93 -28.68
CA ARG A 356 -4.24 6.03 -29.65
C ARG A 356 -4.31 7.42 -28.99
N GLU A 357 -4.52 7.46 -27.67
CA GLU A 357 -4.56 8.72 -26.94
C GLU A 357 -3.15 9.36 -26.92
N PRO A 358 -3.00 10.62 -27.37
CA PRO A 358 -1.70 11.27 -27.46
C PRO A 358 -0.94 11.26 -26.12
N GLY A 359 0.33 10.86 -26.19
CA GLY A 359 1.24 10.85 -25.04
C GLY A 359 0.96 9.77 -23.99
N PHE A 360 -0.13 9.01 -24.11
CA PHE A 360 -0.53 8.00 -23.13
C PHE A 360 0.57 6.97 -22.88
N ALA A 361 1.12 6.38 -23.94
CA ALA A 361 2.15 5.36 -23.82
C ALA A 361 3.39 5.91 -23.10
N ASP A 362 3.80 7.15 -23.39
CA ASP A 362 4.96 7.77 -22.75
C ASP A 362 4.73 8.01 -21.26
N ARG A 363 3.56 8.52 -20.86
CA ARG A 363 3.19 8.68 -19.45
C ARG A 363 3.13 7.32 -18.74
N ALA A 364 2.48 6.32 -19.34
CA ALA A 364 2.34 4.99 -18.73
C ALA A 364 3.68 4.29 -18.52
N HIS A 365 4.60 4.34 -19.48
CA HIS A 365 5.97 3.81 -19.32
C HIS A 365 6.74 4.54 -18.22
N ALA A 366 6.64 5.87 -18.15
CA ALA A 366 7.33 6.66 -17.14
C ALA A 366 6.80 6.34 -15.73
N ILE A 367 5.48 6.34 -15.54
CA ILE A 367 4.83 6.03 -14.27
C ILE A 367 5.14 4.60 -13.83
N ALA A 368 5.09 3.63 -14.75
CA ALA A 368 5.43 2.23 -14.46
C ALA A 368 6.91 2.10 -14.06
N GLY A 369 7.81 2.80 -14.76
CA GLY A 369 9.23 2.88 -14.40
C GLY A 369 9.43 3.41 -12.97
N THR A 370 8.78 4.51 -12.61
CA THR A 370 8.85 5.06 -11.25
C THR A 370 8.28 4.10 -10.21
N GLN A 371 7.19 3.40 -10.50
CA GLN A 371 6.61 2.44 -9.57
C GLN A 371 7.55 1.24 -9.34
N LEU A 372 8.26 0.78 -10.37
CA LEU A 372 9.30 -0.25 -10.24
C LEU A 372 10.50 0.22 -9.41
N LEU A 373 10.89 1.50 -9.51
CA LEU A 373 11.87 2.09 -8.57
C LEU A 373 11.36 2.03 -7.13
N GLY A 374 10.08 2.31 -6.91
CA GLY A 374 9.44 2.17 -5.60
C GLY A 374 9.46 0.75 -5.05
N HIS A 375 9.19 -0.26 -5.87
CA HIS A 375 9.34 -1.67 -5.48
C HIS A 375 10.80 -2.03 -5.20
N ALA A 376 11.74 -1.57 -6.04
CA ALA A 376 13.17 -1.81 -5.83
C ALA A 376 13.66 -1.26 -4.49
N LEU A 377 13.21 -0.05 -4.13
CA LEU A 377 13.53 0.59 -2.85
C LEU A 377 13.02 -0.25 -1.67
N ALA A 378 11.78 -0.73 -1.73
CA ALA A 378 11.22 -1.59 -0.69
C ALA A 378 11.99 -2.92 -0.53
N ARG A 379 12.43 -3.53 -1.64
CA ARG A 379 13.23 -4.76 -1.62
C ARG A 379 14.67 -4.54 -1.15
N SER A 380 15.27 -3.41 -1.49
CA SER A 380 16.61 -3.05 -1.02
C SER A 380 16.63 -2.84 0.50
N ALA A 381 15.63 -2.12 1.04
CA ALA A 381 15.45 -1.98 2.49
C ALA A 381 15.29 -3.33 3.22
N ALA A 382 14.79 -4.37 2.53
CA ALA A 382 14.68 -5.73 3.04
C ALA A 382 15.92 -6.61 2.78
N GLY A 383 16.98 -6.07 2.18
CA GLY A 383 18.21 -6.80 1.85
C GLY A 383 18.07 -7.83 0.74
N SER A 384 17.08 -7.68 -0.15
CA SER A 384 16.77 -8.66 -1.21
C SER A 384 17.46 -8.32 -2.54
N GLU A 385 18.02 -9.33 -3.21
CA GLU A 385 18.58 -9.23 -4.56
C GLU A 385 17.53 -8.85 -5.62
N ASP A 386 16.23 -9.04 -5.34
CA ASP A 386 15.11 -8.63 -6.19
C ASP A 386 15.17 -7.15 -6.57
N ALA A 387 15.75 -6.31 -5.70
CA ALA A 387 15.91 -4.88 -5.94
C ALA A 387 16.65 -4.60 -7.25
N GLN A 388 17.72 -5.33 -7.53
CA GLN A 388 18.52 -5.13 -8.75
C GLN A 388 17.73 -5.54 -9.99
N LEU A 389 17.01 -6.65 -9.93
CA LEU A 389 16.17 -7.10 -11.03
C LEU A 389 15.04 -6.10 -11.31
N LEU A 390 14.45 -5.49 -10.28
CA LEU A 390 13.43 -4.44 -10.44
C LEU A 390 14.00 -3.18 -11.09
N LEU A 391 15.23 -2.76 -10.75
CA LEU A 391 15.92 -1.67 -11.44
C LEU A 391 16.13 -1.98 -12.93
N GLU A 392 16.51 -3.20 -13.27
CA GLU A 392 16.64 -3.64 -14.67
C GLU A 392 15.30 -3.61 -15.42
N ARG A 393 14.21 -4.00 -14.75
CA ARG A 393 12.87 -3.91 -15.34
C ARG A 393 12.42 -2.46 -15.52
N ALA A 394 12.78 -1.57 -14.60
CA ALA A 394 12.54 -0.13 -14.74
C ALA A 394 13.29 0.48 -15.94
N GLU A 395 14.57 0.12 -16.13
CA GLU A 395 15.38 0.54 -17.28
C GLU A 395 14.81 0.02 -18.61
N ARG A 396 14.39 -1.26 -18.65
CA ARG A 396 13.77 -1.85 -19.85
C ARG A 396 12.42 -1.22 -20.21
N ILE A 397 11.58 -0.94 -19.22
CA ILE A 397 10.27 -0.35 -19.50
C ILE A 397 10.42 1.07 -20.02
N VAL A 398 11.27 1.90 -19.41
CA VAL A 398 11.38 3.29 -19.83
C VAL A 398 12.01 3.46 -21.20
N THR A 399 12.89 2.53 -21.61
CA THR A 399 13.47 2.48 -22.95
C THR A 399 12.51 1.95 -24.02
N ALA A 400 11.26 1.61 -23.65
CA ALA A 400 10.25 1.00 -24.50
C ALA A 400 10.77 -0.25 -25.23
N ASP A 401 11.49 -1.11 -24.51
CA ASP A 401 11.88 -2.41 -25.03
C ASP A 401 10.63 -3.28 -25.29
N GLU A 402 10.22 -3.36 -26.55
CA GLU A 402 9.03 -4.10 -27.01
C GLU A 402 9.18 -5.61 -26.93
N ARG A 403 10.39 -6.14 -26.66
CA ARG A 403 10.59 -7.58 -26.50
C ARG A 403 9.68 -8.09 -25.38
N PRO A 404 9.05 -9.27 -25.56
CA PRO A 404 8.29 -9.90 -24.49
C PRO A 404 9.12 -9.99 -23.21
N LEU A 405 8.46 -9.79 -22.07
CA LEU A 405 9.08 -9.99 -20.76
C LEU A 405 9.47 -11.45 -20.58
N THR A 406 8.74 -12.36 -21.22
CA THR A 406 8.92 -13.80 -21.14
C THR A 406 8.59 -14.51 -22.46
N THR A 407 9.14 -15.71 -22.62
CA THR A 407 8.68 -16.71 -23.60
C THR A 407 7.67 -17.69 -23.01
N SER A 408 7.24 -17.48 -21.76
CA SER A 408 6.31 -18.37 -21.05
C SER A 408 4.97 -18.46 -21.76
N THR A 409 4.41 -19.67 -21.75
CA THR A 409 3.02 -19.94 -22.10
C THR A 409 2.16 -19.96 -20.84
N TRP A 410 0.87 -19.68 -21.01
CA TRP A 410 -0.12 -19.66 -19.92
C TRP A 410 -0.31 -21.02 -19.23
#